data_AF-A0A852MFF2-F1
#
_entry.id   AF-A0A852MFF2-F1
#
_cell.length_a   1.000
_cell.length_b   1.000
_cell.length_c   1.000
_cell.angle_alpha   90.00
_cell.angle_beta   90.00
_cell.angle_gamma   90.00
#
_symmetry.space_group_name_H-M   'P 1'
#
loop_
_entity.id
_entity.type
_entity.pdbx_description
1 polymer ?
#
loop_
_entity_poly.entity_id
_entity_poly.type
_entity_poly.pdbx_seq_one_letter_code
_entity_poly.pdbx_strand_id
1 'polypeptide(L)'
;GSDDLVNEAFDFAKNLCSLQLTEEEIALFSSAVLISPDRAWLIEPRKVQKLQEKIYFALQHVIQKNHLDNETLTKLIAKIPTITALCNLHGEKLQVFKQSHPDIVNTLFPPLYKELFN
;
A
#
# COMPACT_ATOMS: atom_id res chain seq x y z
N GLY A 1 16.78 -12.99 -10.71
CA GLY A 1 16.83 -11.77 -9.87
C GLY A 1 15.43 -11.29 -9.59
N SER A 2 15.30 -10.22 -8.81
CA SER A 2 14.00 -9.59 -8.48
C SER A 2 13.91 -8.18 -9.09
N ASP A 3 14.57 -7.98 -10.23
CA ASP A 3 14.68 -6.67 -10.88
C ASP A 3 13.31 -6.12 -11.29
N ASP A 4 12.37 -7.00 -11.62
CA ASP A 4 10.97 -6.66 -11.85
C ASP A 4 10.29 -6.05 -10.61
N LEU A 5 10.47 -6.65 -9.43
CA LEU A 5 9.96 -6.09 -8.17
C LEU A 5 10.57 -4.71 -7.89
N VAL A 6 11.88 -4.57 -8.10
CA VAL A 6 12.57 -3.30 -7.90
C VAL A 6 12.05 -2.25 -8.88
N ASN A 7 11.94 -2.58 -10.16
CA ASN A 7 11.45 -1.65 -11.18
C ASN A 7 10.01 -1.19 -10.89
N GLU A 8 9.10 -2.13 -10.57
CA GLU A 8 7.72 -1.81 -10.19
C GLU A 8 7.66 -0.90 -8.95
N ALA A 9 8.52 -1.12 -7.95
CA ALA A 9 8.60 -0.26 -6.77
C ALA A 9 9.10 1.16 -7.12
N PHE A 10 10.11 1.27 -7.97
CA PHE A 10 10.64 2.56 -8.44
C PHE A 10 9.62 3.31 -9.30
N ASP A 11 8.95 2.63 -10.21
CA ASP A 11 7.92 3.21 -11.06
C ASP A 11 6.72 3.68 -10.22
N PHE A 12 6.30 2.91 -9.22
CA PHE A 12 5.31 3.34 -8.25
C PHE A 12 5.75 4.60 -7.51
N ALA A 13 6.95 4.61 -6.93
CA ALA A 13 7.47 5.75 -6.19
C ALA A 13 7.55 7.01 -7.05
N LYS A 14 8.06 6.90 -8.28
CA LYS A 14 8.15 8.01 -9.23
C LYS A 14 6.76 8.58 -9.56
N ASN A 15 5.78 7.72 -9.81
CA ASN A 15 4.41 8.11 -10.10
C ASN A 15 3.69 8.76 -8.91
N LEU A 16 4.03 8.35 -7.68
CA LEU A 16 3.47 8.96 -6.47
C LEU A 16 4.13 10.33 -6.21
N CYS A 17 5.46 10.41 -6.32
CA CYS A 17 6.21 11.67 -6.15
C CYS A 17 5.79 12.75 -7.15
N SER A 18 5.40 12.38 -8.39
CA SER A 18 4.93 13.36 -9.37
C SER A 18 3.62 14.06 -8.97
N LEU A 19 2.88 13.52 -8.00
CA LEU A 19 1.69 14.17 -7.44
C LEU A 19 2.01 15.23 -6.39
N GLN A 20 3.28 15.36 -5.97
CA GLN A 20 3.75 16.40 -5.04
C GLN A 20 2.91 16.49 -3.76
N LEU A 21 2.58 15.33 -3.18
CA LEU A 21 1.75 15.25 -1.99
C LEU A 21 2.42 15.92 -0.79
N THR A 22 1.61 16.58 0.02
CA THR A 22 2.01 17.07 1.34
C THR A 22 2.04 15.94 2.36
N GLU A 23 2.71 16.15 3.51
CA GLU A 23 2.74 15.17 4.62
C GLU A 23 1.33 14.81 5.12
N GLU A 24 0.41 15.78 5.17
CA GLU A 24 -0.98 15.54 5.58
C GLU A 24 -1.72 14.63 4.58
N GLU A 25 -1.51 14.82 3.28
CA GLU A 25 -2.09 13.99 2.23
C GLU A 25 -1.52 12.58 2.26
N ILE A 26 -0.21 12.42 2.46
CA ILE A 26 0.45 11.12 2.61
C ILE A 26 -0.10 10.39 3.85
N ALA A 27 -0.26 11.09 4.97
CA ALA A 27 -0.77 10.49 6.20
C ALA A 27 -2.21 9.98 6.04
N LEU A 28 -3.09 10.79 5.45
CA LEU A 28 -4.48 10.42 5.22
C LEU A 28 -4.62 9.32 4.16
N PHE A 29 -3.87 9.39 3.06
CA PHE A 29 -3.87 8.36 2.03
C PHE A 29 -3.35 7.01 2.58
N SER A 30 -2.24 7.04 3.32
CA SER A 30 -1.69 5.85 3.98
C SER A 30 -2.68 5.22 4.96
N SER A 31 -3.41 6.05 5.71
CA SER A 31 -4.49 5.61 6.60
C SER A 31 -5.64 4.95 5.84
N ALA A 32 -6.04 5.50 4.69
CA ALA A 32 -7.08 4.93 3.85
C ALA A 32 -6.69 3.56 3.25
N VAL A 33 -5.42 3.39 2.85
CA VAL A 33 -4.87 2.11 2.36
C VAL A 33 -4.82 1.06 3.48
N LEU A 34 -4.44 1.47 4.69
CA LEU A 34 -4.43 0.59 5.85
C LEU A 34 -5.85 0.12 6.20
N ILE A 35 -6.77 1.08 6.34
CA ILE A 35 -8.17 0.89 6.76
C ILE A 35 -9.01 0.54 5.54
N SER A 36 -8.78 -0.63 4.95
CA SER A 36 -9.50 -1.12 3.77
C SER A 36 -10.55 -2.17 4.16
N PRO A 37 -11.85 -1.99 3.78
CA PRO A 37 -12.92 -2.93 4.08
C PRO A 37 -12.88 -4.19 3.22
N ASP A 38 -12.08 -4.19 2.15
CA ASP A 38 -11.97 -5.31 1.19
C ASP A 38 -10.94 -6.37 1.62
N ARG A 39 -10.30 -6.19 2.78
CA ARG A 39 -9.36 -7.18 3.32
C ARG A 39 -10.11 -8.47 3.66
N ALA A 40 -9.58 -9.60 3.22
CA ALA A 40 -10.11 -10.91 3.56
C ALA A 40 -10.14 -11.11 5.10
N TRP A 41 -11.10 -11.89 5.57
CA TRP A 41 -11.23 -12.31 6.97
C TRP A 41 -11.57 -11.20 7.98
N LEU A 42 -11.98 -10.01 7.53
CA LEU A 42 -12.52 -8.99 8.42
C LEU A 42 -13.83 -9.46 9.08
N ILE A 43 -13.88 -9.39 10.40
CA ILE A 43 -15.10 -9.70 11.20
C ILE A 43 -16.14 -8.59 11.04
N GLU A 44 -15.70 -7.32 10.99
CA GLU A 44 -16.59 -6.15 10.98
C GLU A 44 -16.32 -5.18 9.81
N PRO A 45 -16.40 -5.63 8.54
CA PRO A 45 -16.03 -4.82 7.37
C PRO A 45 -16.86 -3.53 7.26
N ARG A 46 -18.12 -3.54 7.72
CA ARG A 46 -18.98 -2.34 7.73
C ARG A 46 -18.47 -1.24 8.67
N LYS A 47 -17.84 -1.59 9.80
CA LYS A 47 -17.24 -0.60 10.70
C LYS A 47 -15.98 0.00 10.08
N VAL A 48 -15.18 -0.83 9.42
CA VAL A 48 -13.98 -0.41 8.68
C VAL A 48 -14.36 0.55 7.55
N GLN A 49 -15.39 0.20 6.76
CA GLN A 49 -15.89 1.04 5.67
C GLN A 49 -16.32 2.43 6.18
N LYS A 50 -17.14 2.50 7.23
CA LYS A 50 -17.57 3.79 7.81
C LYS A 50 -16.40 4.65 8.29
N LEU A 51 -15.33 4.04 8.77
CA LEU A 51 -14.12 4.76 9.17
C LEU A 51 -13.35 5.25 7.93
N GLN A 52 -13.18 4.40 6.92
CA GLN A 52 -12.51 4.74 5.68
C GLN A 52 -13.22 5.87 4.92
N GLU A 53 -14.56 5.88 4.88
CA GLU A 53 -15.35 6.95 4.27
C GLU A 53 -15.06 8.32 4.89
N LYS A 54 -14.91 8.38 6.22
CA LYS A 54 -14.53 9.61 6.93
C LYS A 54 -13.11 10.06 6.58
N ILE A 55 -12.19 9.11 6.42
CA ILE A 55 -10.80 9.40 6.03
C ILE A 55 -10.76 9.92 4.59
N TYR A 56 -11.50 9.33 3.65
CA TYR A 56 -11.59 9.84 2.29
C TYR A 56 -12.20 11.23 2.22
N PHE A 57 -13.23 11.51 3.03
CA PHE A 57 -13.80 12.85 3.13
C PHE A 57 -12.77 13.87 3.64
N ALA A 58 -12.00 13.52 4.67
CA ALA A 58 -10.91 14.36 5.17
C ALA A 58 -9.81 14.56 4.11
N LEU A 59 -9.39 13.49 3.43
CA LEU A 59 -8.38 13.53 2.36
C LEU A 59 -8.84 14.43 1.21
N GLN A 60 -10.09 14.32 0.78
CA GLN A 60 -10.66 15.19 -0.25
C GLN A 60 -10.57 16.66 0.16
N HIS A 61 -10.91 16.99 1.41
CA HIS A 61 -10.85 18.35 1.91
C HIS A 61 -9.41 18.90 1.98
N VAL A 62 -8.43 18.08 2.37
CA VAL A 62 -7.01 18.49 2.40
C VAL A 62 -6.50 18.70 0.98
N ILE A 63 -6.77 17.78 0.05
CA ILE A 63 -6.36 17.91 -1.35
C ILE A 63 -6.90 19.21 -1.97
N GLN A 64 -8.19 19.53 -1.73
CA GLN A 64 -8.81 20.75 -2.26
C GLN A 64 -8.20 22.05 -1.72
N LYS A 65 -7.45 22.02 -0.61
CA LYS A 65 -6.71 23.18 -0.11
C LYS A 65 -5.38 23.39 -0.84
N ASN A 66 -4.76 22.30 -1.27
CA ASN A 66 -3.38 22.31 -1.79
C ASN A 66 -3.32 22.23 -3.32
N HIS A 67 -4.32 21.61 -3.95
CA HIS A 67 -4.36 21.33 -5.38
C HIS A 67 -5.61 21.97 -6.02
N LEU A 68 -5.42 22.62 -7.16
CA LEU A 68 -6.53 23.27 -7.91
C LEU A 68 -7.37 22.25 -8.70
N ASP A 69 -6.89 21.01 -8.88
CA ASP A 69 -7.55 19.96 -9.65
C ASP A 69 -8.25 18.93 -8.76
N ASN A 70 -9.51 18.61 -9.10
CA ASN A 70 -10.25 17.54 -8.42
C ASN A 70 -9.75 16.13 -8.82
N GLU A 71 -8.79 16.02 -9.74
CA GLU A 71 -8.29 14.73 -10.24
C GLU A 71 -7.28 14.07 -9.30
N THR A 72 -6.59 14.83 -8.44
CA THR A 72 -5.54 14.30 -7.57
C THR A 72 -6.05 13.19 -6.65
N LEU A 73 -7.26 13.32 -6.09
CA LEU A 73 -7.90 12.26 -5.30
C LEU A 73 -8.15 10.99 -6.14
N THR A 74 -8.68 11.15 -7.36
CA THR A 74 -8.92 10.03 -8.27
C THR A 74 -7.62 9.33 -8.66
N LYS A 75 -6.56 10.10 -8.93
CA LYS A 75 -5.22 9.58 -9.24
C LYS A 75 -4.67 8.76 -8.08
N LEU A 76 -4.85 9.21 -6.83
CA LEU A 76 -4.43 8.48 -5.64
C LEU A 76 -5.20 7.18 -5.43
N ILE A 77 -6.52 7.22 -5.53
CA ILE A 77 -7.36 6.03 -5.40
C ILE A 77 -6.98 4.99 -6.47
N ALA A 78 -6.69 5.44 -7.70
CA ALA A 78 -6.22 4.58 -8.78
C ALA A 78 -4.84 3.93 -8.51
N LYS A 79 -4.06 4.39 -7.53
CA LYS A 79 -2.80 3.75 -7.12
C LYS A 79 -2.98 2.57 -6.18
N ILE A 80 -4.12 2.42 -5.51
CA ILE A 80 -4.36 1.35 -4.53
C ILE A 80 -4.21 -0.06 -5.13
N PRO A 81 -4.75 -0.36 -6.33
CA PRO A 81 -4.51 -1.64 -6.98
C PRO A 81 -3.02 -1.89 -7.27
N THR A 82 -2.28 -0.86 -7.66
CA THR A 82 -0.83 -0.95 -7.91
C THR A 82 -0.06 -1.28 -6.63
N ILE A 83 -0.40 -0.66 -5.49
CA ILE A 83 0.20 -1.01 -4.18
C ILE A 83 -0.05 -2.48 -3.87
N THR A 84 -1.28 -2.95 -4.07
CA THR A 84 -1.66 -4.34 -3.81
C THR A 84 -0.87 -5.31 -4.71
N ALA A 85 -0.74 -4.99 -6.00
CA ALA A 85 0.05 -5.78 -6.94
C ALA A 85 1.53 -5.85 -6.54
N LEU A 86 2.12 -4.73 -6.11
CA LEU A 86 3.51 -4.68 -5.65
C LEU A 86 3.74 -5.54 -4.40
N CYS A 87 2.82 -5.48 -3.43
CA CYS A 87 2.88 -6.33 -2.24
C CYS A 87 2.73 -7.83 -2.57
N ASN A 88 1.87 -8.18 -3.54
CA ASN A 88 1.73 -9.56 -3.99
C ASN A 88 3.01 -10.06 -4.69
N LEU A 89 3.60 -9.24 -5.57
CA LEU A 89 4.85 -9.55 -6.26
C LEU A 89 5.99 -9.74 -5.25
N HIS A 90 6.06 -8.92 -4.20
CA HIS A 90 6.98 -9.13 -3.08
C HIS A 90 6.80 -10.51 -2.44
N GLY A 91 5.57 -10.91 -2.15
CA GLY A 91 5.25 -12.24 -1.64
C GLY A 91 5.70 -13.36 -2.57
N GLU A 92 5.44 -13.24 -3.87
CA GLU A 92 5.88 -14.22 -4.87
C GLU A 92 7.41 -14.39 -4.88
N LYS A 93 8.16 -13.28 -4.90
CA LYS A 93 9.63 -13.32 -4.83
C LYS A 93 10.13 -13.94 -3.52
N LEU A 94 9.47 -13.63 -2.41
CA LEU A 94 9.80 -14.22 -1.11
C LEU A 94 9.58 -15.74 -1.09
N GLN A 95 8.50 -16.24 -1.69
CA GLN A 95 8.24 -17.67 -1.78
C GLN A 95 9.31 -18.40 -2.60
N VAL A 96 9.72 -17.85 -3.75
CA VAL A 96 10.83 -18.40 -4.55
C VAL A 96 12.14 -18.42 -3.74
N PHE A 97 12.43 -17.35 -3.01
CA PHE A 97 13.61 -17.28 -2.14
C PHE A 97 13.57 -18.34 -1.03
N LYS A 98 12.42 -18.51 -0.36
CA LYS A 98 12.20 -19.49 0.70
C LYS A 98 12.38 -20.93 0.22
N GLN A 99 11.93 -21.25 -0.99
CA GLN A 99 12.13 -22.57 -1.60
C GLN A 99 13.61 -22.88 -1.83
N SER A 100 14.39 -21.87 -2.22
CA SER A 100 15.82 -22.03 -2.52
C SER A 100 16.69 -21.97 -1.25
N HIS A 101 16.25 -21.25 -0.22
CA HIS A 101 17.02 -20.97 1.00
C HIS A 101 16.16 -21.08 2.28
N PRO A 102 15.56 -22.25 2.56
CA PRO A 102 14.64 -22.41 3.69
C PRO A 102 15.31 -22.13 5.04
N ASP A 103 16.55 -22.55 5.23
CA ASP A 103 17.28 -22.37 6.49
C ASP A 103 17.58 -20.90 6.78
N ILE A 104 17.90 -20.11 5.75
CA ILE A 104 18.13 -18.67 5.88
C ILE A 104 16.86 -17.98 6.36
N VAL A 105 15.72 -18.27 5.74
CA VAL A 105 14.44 -17.69 6.15
C VAL A 105 14.13 -18.08 7.58
N ASN A 106 14.27 -19.35 7.95
CA ASN A 106 13.90 -19.82 9.28
C ASN A 106 14.79 -19.24 10.40
N THR A 107 16.09 -19.12 10.16
CA THR A 107 17.08 -18.78 11.20
C THR A 107 17.49 -17.32 11.21
N LEU A 108 17.55 -16.66 10.05
CA LEU A 108 18.14 -15.32 9.93
C LEU A 108 17.10 -14.22 9.72
N PHE A 109 15.89 -14.52 9.23
CA PHE A 109 14.90 -13.48 9.01
C PHE A 109 14.32 -12.96 10.34
N PRO A 110 14.05 -11.64 10.44
CA PRO A 110 13.42 -11.06 11.62
C PRO A 110 12.10 -11.76 11.97
N PRO A 111 11.80 -12.00 13.27
CA PRO A 111 10.60 -12.70 13.69
C PRO A 111 9.30 -12.10 13.15
N LEU A 112 9.14 -10.78 13.24
CA LEU A 112 7.93 -10.09 12.75
C LEU A 112 7.78 -10.21 11.23
N TYR A 113 8.88 -10.15 10.47
CA TYR A 113 8.81 -10.32 9.03
C TYR A 113 8.31 -11.72 8.66
N LYS A 114 8.76 -12.75 9.36
CA LYS A 114 8.23 -14.10 9.18
C LYS A 114 6.76 -14.18 9.52
N GLU A 115 6.33 -13.61 10.65
CA GLU A 115 4.93 -13.64 11.06
C GLU A 115 4.00 -13.00 10.02
N LEU A 116 4.43 -11.90 9.40
CA LEU A 116 3.63 -11.15 8.43
C LEU A 116 3.59 -11.79 7.03
N PHE A 117 4.63 -12.51 6.62
CA PHE A 117 4.82 -12.93 5.22
C PHE A 117 5.10 -14.44 5.02
N ASN A 118 4.96 -15.27 6.06
CA ASN A 118 5.32 -16.70 6.00
C ASN A 118 4.54 -17.52 4.97
#